data_AF-A0A0C1QP88-F1
#
_entry.id   AF-A0A0C1QP88-F1
#
_cell.length_a   1.000
_cell.length_b   1.000
_cell.length_c   1.000
_cell.angle_alpha   90.00
_cell.angle_beta   90.00
_cell.angle_gamma   90.00
#
_symmetry.space_group_name_H-M   'P 1'
#
loop_
_entity.id
_entity.type
_entity.pdbx_description
1 polymer ?
#
loop_
_entity_poly.entity_id
_entity_poly.type
_entity_poly.pdbx_seq_one_letter_code
_entity_poly.pdbx_strand_id
1 'polypeptide(L)' 'MTKPNFEAMSLQELREYILEHRNDDDAVHEMVLRIRRNGKTGTVDEFIEHVKHKLTQNQQ' A
#
# COMPACT_ATOMS: atom_id res chain seq x y z
N MET A 1 -16.06 -11.92 -8.57
CA MET A 1 -15.07 -12.65 -7.74
C MET A 1 -15.01 -11.96 -6.40
N THR A 2 -15.01 -12.72 -5.30
CA THR A 2 -14.92 -12.20 -3.93
C THR A 2 -13.54 -11.57 -3.72
N LYS A 3 -13.50 -10.26 -3.52
CA LYS A 3 -12.27 -9.57 -3.09
C LYS A 3 -11.91 -10.03 -1.67
N PRO A 4 -10.62 -10.18 -1.33
CA PRO A 4 -10.20 -10.45 0.03
C PRO A 4 -10.64 -9.33 0.97
N ASN A 5 -10.83 -9.65 2.25
CA ASN A 5 -11.13 -8.63 3.25
C ASN A 5 -9.83 -7.97 3.73
N PHE A 6 -9.44 -6.89 3.06
CA PHE A 6 -8.20 -6.15 3.32
C PHE A 6 -8.12 -5.58 4.74
N GLU A 7 -9.26 -5.27 5.36
CA GLU A 7 -9.35 -4.84 6.76
C GLU A 7 -8.96 -5.93 7.75
N ALA A 8 -9.22 -7.20 7.41
CA ALA A 8 -8.91 -8.35 8.26
C ALA A 8 -7.46 -8.85 8.09
N MET A 9 -6.82 -8.54 6.96
CA MET A 9 -5.42 -8.93 6.69
C MET A 9 -4.44 -8.15 7.55
N SER A 10 -3.31 -8.74 7.91
CA SER A 10 -2.20 -7.99 8.51
C SER A 10 -1.56 -7.02 7.50
N LEU A 11 -0.79 -6.05 7.99
CA LEU A 11 -0.05 -5.11 7.13
C LEU A 11 0.97 -5.82 6.21
N GLN A 12 1.48 -6.98 6.64
CA GLN A 12 2.40 -7.80 5.88
C GLN A 12 1.67 -8.52 4.74
N GLU A 13 0.56 -9.20 5.05
CA GLU A 13 -0.27 -9.89 4.04
C GLU A 13 -0.85 -8.92 3.02
N LEU A 14 -1.31 -7.74 3.45
CA LEU A 14 -1.82 -6.71 2.54
C LEU A 14 -0.71 -6.21 1.59
N ARG A 15 0.52 -6.09 2.07
CA ARG A 15 1.66 -5.68 1.25
C ARG A 15 2.05 -6.75 0.23
N GLU A 16 2.09 -8.01 0.64
CA GLU A 16 2.34 -9.14 -0.26
C GLU A 16 1.26 -9.23 -1.32
N TYR A 17 -0.01 -9.09 -0.92
CA TYR A 17 -1.13 -9.06 -1.85
C TYR A 17 -1.02 -7.95 -2.89
N ILE A 18 -0.70 -6.72 -2.49
CA ILE A 18 -0.51 -5.58 -3.41
C ILE A 18 0.67 -5.82 -4.35
N LEU A 19 1.72 -6.52 -3.90
CA LEU A 19 2.87 -6.84 -4.77
C LEU A 19 2.50 -7.83 -5.88
N GLU A 20 1.61 -8.78 -5.59
CA GLU A 20 1.07 -9.74 -6.56
C GLU A 20 -0.08 -9.14 -7.41
N HIS A 21 -0.86 -8.23 -6.84
CA HIS A 21 -2.03 -7.60 -7.42
C HIS A 21 -1.87 -6.08 -7.50
N ARG A 22 -0.83 -5.61 -8.20
CA ARG A 22 -0.46 -4.17 -8.27
C ARG A 22 -1.52 -3.25 -8.87
N ASN A 23 -2.47 -3.80 -9.60
CA ASN A 23 -3.57 -3.07 -10.21
C ASN A 23 -4.86 -3.11 -9.37
N ASP A 24 -4.82 -3.68 -8.17
CA ASP A 24 -5.97 -3.69 -7.25
C ASP A 24 -5.98 -2.41 -6.42
N ASP A 25 -6.69 -1.41 -6.93
CA ASP A 25 -6.83 -0.09 -6.30
C ASP A 25 -7.41 -0.18 -4.88
N ASP A 26 -8.26 -1.17 -4.57
CA ASP A 26 -8.86 -1.31 -3.25
C ASP A 26 -7.83 -1.75 -2.21
N ALA A 27 -6.93 -2.66 -2.58
CA ALA A 27 -5.85 -3.10 -1.71
C ALA A 27 -4.87 -1.95 -1.42
N VAL A 28 -4.53 -1.16 -2.45
CA VAL A 28 -3.69 0.04 -2.31
C VAL A 28 -4.38 1.08 -1.42
N HIS A 29 -5.68 1.30 -1.61
CA HIS A 29 -6.47 2.25 -0.82
C HIS A 29 -6.46 1.88 0.67
N GLU A 30 -6.66 0.61 0.99
CA GLU A 30 -6.63 0.14 2.39
C GLU A 30 -5.24 0.33 3.03
N MET A 31 -4.17 0.09 2.26
CA MET A 31 -2.81 0.31 2.77
C MET A 31 -2.56 1.79 3.07
N VAL A 32 -3.04 2.69 2.22
CA VAL A 32 -2.96 4.15 2.44
C VAL A 32 -3.78 4.56 3.68
N LEU A 33 -5.00 4.04 3.85
CA LEU A 33 -5.83 4.31 5.03
C LEU A 33 -5.15 3.88 6.33
N ARG A 34 -4.52 2.70 6.34
CA ARG A 34 -3.79 2.19 7.51
C ARG A 34 -2.56 3.03 7.84
N ILE A 35 -1.84 3.49 6.82
CA ILE A 35 -0.68 4.37 7.01
C ILE A 35 -1.11 5.75 7.55
N ARG A 36 -2.23 6.30 7.03
CA ARG A 36 -2.86 7.52 7.58
C ARG A 36 -3.30 7.34 9.03
N ARG A 37 -3.98 6.22 9.36
CA ARG A 37 -4.41 5.91 10.73
C ARG A 37 -3.24 5.75 11.70
N ASN A 38 -2.12 5.18 11.25
CA ASN A 38 -0.90 5.05 12.05
C ASN A 38 -0.04 6.33 12.10
N GLY A 39 -0.52 7.45 11.53
CA GLY A 39 0.09 8.78 11.68
C GLY A 39 1.46 8.95 11.05
N LYS A 40 1.88 8.07 10.13
CA LYS A 40 3.25 8.03 9.58
C LYS A 40 3.45 8.63 8.19
N THR A 41 2.44 9.22 7.58
CA THR A 41 2.63 9.99 6.33
C THR A 41 1.79 11.25 6.36
N GLY A 42 2.46 12.41 6.35
CA GLY A 42 1.81 13.63 5.91
C GLY A 42 1.37 13.43 4.46
N THR A 43 0.13 13.80 4.15
CA THR A 43 -0.45 13.87 2.79
C THR A 43 -0.34 12.61 1.89
N VAL A 44 -1.15 12.58 0.82
CA VAL A 44 -1.10 11.49 -0.18
C VAL A 44 0.11 11.66 -1.08
N ASP A 45 0.56 12.90 -1.29
CA ASP A 45 1.75 13.24 -2.06
C ASP A 45 3.03 12.65 -1.46
N GLU A 46 3.27 12.76 -0.14
CA GLU A 46 4.49 12.16 0.44
C GLU A 46 4.48 10.62 0.36
N PHE A 47 3.30 9.98 0.40
CA PHE A 47 3.20 8.54 0.20
C PHE A 47 3.54 8.15 -1.24
N ILE A 48 3.02 8.89 -2.24
CA ILE A 48 3.36 8.66 -3.65
C ILE A 48 4.85 8.89 -3.89
N GLU A 49 5.44 9.93 -3.30
CA GLU A 49 6.88 10.17 -3.35
C GLU A 49 7.67 9.02 -2.72
N HIS A 50 7.26 8.53 -1.55
CA HIS A 50 7.94 7.42 -0.87
C HIS A 50 7.86 6.10 -1.66
N VAL A 51 6.71 5.82 -2.28
CA VAL A 51 6.52 4.64 -3.13
C VAL A 51 7.36 4.75 -4.41
N LYS A 52 7.35 5.91 -5.09
CA LYS A 52 8.19 6.17 -6.26
C LYS A 52 9.67 6.02 -5.92
N HIS A 53 10.12 6.64 -4.83
CA HIS A 53 11.53 6.59 -4.41
C HIS A 53 11.98 5.15 -4.11
N LYS A 54 11.13 4.32 -3.51
CA LYS A 54 11.42 2.89 -3.29
C LYS A 54 11.43 2.05 -4.56
N LEU A 55 10.62 2.39 -5.56
CA LEU A 55 10.63 1.72 -6.86
C LEU A 55 11.90 2.07 -7.66
N THR A 56 12.42 3.29 -7.53
CA THR A 56 13.64 3.74 -8.22
C THR A 56 14.92 3.21 -7.57
N GLN A 57 14.95 3.04 -6.24
CA GLN A 57 16.13 2.56 -5.51
C GLN A 57 16.40 1.06 -5.65
N ASN A 58 15.46 0.27 -6.19
CA ASN A 58 15.61 -1.17 -6.36
C ASN A 58 16.11 -1.57 -7.78
N GLN A 59 16.69 -0.62 -8.52
CA GLN A 59 17.23 -0.78 -9.89
C GLN A 59 18.73 -0.46 -10.02
N GLN A 60 19.47 -0.26 -8.93
CA GLN A 60 20.94 -0.22 -8.93
C GLN A 60 21.51 -1.39 -8.11
#